data_AF-A0A9W7XRC4-F1
#
_entry.id   AF-A0A9W7XRC4-F1
#
_cell.length_a   1.000
_cell.length_b   1.000
_cell.length_c   1.000
_cell.angle_alpha   90.00
_cell.angle_beta   90.00
_cell.angle_gamma   90.00
#
_symmetry.space_group_name_H-M   'P 1'
#
loop_
_entity.id
_entity.type
_entity.pdbx_description
1 polymer ?
#
loop_
_entity_poly.entity_id
_entity_poly.type
_entity_poly.pdbx_seq_one_letter_code
_entity_poly.pdbx_strand_id
1 'polypeptide(L)'
;MSQNIASHNVTVSQLQTSFAEIQAELKRVLDGIRNGRILESFDILTKLTDAVVASCETLGLASELPVVEAFRRDNFWQGLNKCWLLALQNVQAARSDEDRLREEHVVHLQNSVVRWADALDQFGLVDYEMGFWEADIMDSLDSVLKSIRTTLRQR
;
A
#
# COMPACT_ATOMS: atom_id res chain seq x y z
N MET A 1 42.80 -8.41 -10.56
CA MET A 1 41.55 -7.64 -10.46
C MET A 1 40.43 -8.64 -10.33
N SER A 2 39.85 -8.77 -9.13
CA SER A 2 38.74 -9.70 -8.88
C SER A 2 37.54 -8.87 -8.48
N GLN A 3 36.51 -8.86 -9.32
CA GLN A 3 35.25 -8.17 -9.00
C GLN A 3 34.56 -8.97 -7.89
N ASN A 4 34.45 -8.37 -6.71
CA ASN A 4 33.76 -8.96 -5.59
C ASN A 4 32.25 -8.82 -5.83
N ILE A 5 31.61 -9.88 -6.31
CA ILE A 5 30.15 -9.92 -6.49
C ILE A 5 29.54 -9.94 -5.08
N ALA A 6 29.03 -8.79 -4.66
CA ALA A 6 28.36 -8.64 -3.38
C ALA A 6 26.98 -9.32 -3.45
N SER A 7 26.96 -10.63 -3.20
CA SER A 7 25.72 -11.36 -2.93
C SER A 7 24.97 -10.66 -1.80
N HIS A 8 23.81 -10.09 -2.11
CA HIS A 8 22.94 -9.44 -1.13
C HIS A 8 22.24 -10.52 -0.30
N ASN A 9 23.00 -11.17 0.59
CA ASN A 9 22.45 -12.07 1.60
C ASN A 9 21.73 -11.24 2.66
N VAL A 10 20.51 -10.79 2.33
CA VAL A 10 19.59 -10.19 3.31
C VAL A 10 19.37 -11.20 4.41
N THR A 11 19.67 -10.82 5.65
CA THR A 11 19.53 -11.73 6.78
C THR A 11 18.09 -11.80 7.26
N VAL A 12 17.68 -12.95 7.81
CA VAL A 12 16.36 -13.16 8.42
C VAL A 12 16.03 -12.06 9.45
N SER A 13 17.03 -11.62 10.23
CA SER A 13 16.88 -10.53 11.20
C SER A 13 16.52 -9.19 10.54
N GLN A 14 17.17 -8.83 9.42
CA GLN A 14 16.86 -7.60 8.67
C GLN A 14 15.44 -7.63 8.11
N LEU A 15 15.02 -8.76 7.54
CA LEU A 15 13.64 -8.94 7.07
C LEU A 15 12.63 -8.78 8.21
N GLN A 16 12.89 -9.40 9.37
CA GLN A 16 12.03 -9.26 10.55
C GLN A 16 11.93 -7.81 11.02
N THR A 17 13.03 -7.05 11.02
CA THR A 17 13.02 -5.61 11.31
C THR A 17 12.17 -4.84 10.30
N SER A 18 12.41 -5.00 8.99
CA SER A 18 11.65 -4.30 7.95
C SER A 18 10.15 -4.64 7.98
N PHE A 19 9.78 -5.89 8.28
CA PHE A 19 8.37 -6.26 8.44
C PHE A 19 7.74 -5.63 9.70
N ALA A 20 8.46 -5.56 10.82
CA ALA A 20 7.98 -4.89 12.02
C ALA A 20 7.79 -3.38 11.79
N GLU A 21 8.69 -2.74 11.04
CA GLU A 21 8.60 -1.34 10.63
C GLU A 21 7.39 -1.10 9.71
N ILE A 22 7.20 -1.93 8.67
CA ILE A 22 6.03 -1.84 7.78
C ILE A 22 4.72 -2.03 8.57
N GLN A 23 4.67 -3.00 9.49
CA GLN A 23 3.49 -3.20 10.35
C GLN A 23 3.22 -2.02 11.29
N ALA A 24 4.26 -1.37 11.80
CA ALA A 24 4.13 -0.17 12.63
C ALA A 24 3.57 1.02 11.82
N GLU A 25 4.05 1.23 10.60
CA GLU A 25 3.54 2.30 9.73
C GLU A 25 2.11 2.00 9.23
N LEU A 26 1.76 0.75 8.88
CA LEU A 26 0.36 0.37 8.60
C LEU A 26 -0.55 0.67 9.81
N LYS A 27 -0.11 0.35 11.03
CA LYS A 27 -0.87 0.69 12.24
C LYS A 27 -1.01 2.20 12.41
N ARG A 28 0.05 2.98 12.17
CA ARG A 28 0.03 4.45 12.20
C ARG A 28 -0.96 5.04 11.20
N VAL A 29 -1.01 4.51 9.98
CA VAL A 29 -2.01 4.88 8.96
C VAL A 29 -3.42 4.67 9.53
N LEU A 30 -3.73 3.48 10.06
CA LEU A 30 -5.05 3.17 10.63
C LEU A 30 -5.43 4.06 11.81
N ASP A 31 -4.48 4.35 12.71
CA ASP A 31 -4.71 5.25 13.84
C ASP A 31 -4.81 6.72 13.41
N GLY A 32 -4.20 7.12 12.29
CA GLY A 32 -4.44 8.42 11.64
C GLY A 32 -5.84 8.52 11.03
N ILE A 33 -6.29 7.48 10.31
CA ILE A 33 -7.64 7.40 9.72
C ILE A 33 -8.72 7.47 10.81
N ARG A 34 -8.56 6.70 11.90
CA ARG A 34 -9.46 6.77 13.09
C ARG A 34 -9.51 8.16 13.73
N ASN A 35 -8.42 8.92 13.61
CA ASN A 35 -8.34 10.30 14.08
C ASN A 35 -8.69 11.33 13.01
N GLY A 36 -9.21 10.92 11.85
CA GLY A 36 -9.62 11.80 10.76
C GLY A 36 -8.50 12.62 10.13
N ARG A 37 -7.24 12.20 10.29
CA ARG A 37 -6.06 12.78 9.64
C ARG A 37 -5.87 12.15 8.26
N ILE A 38 -6.88 12.31 7.39
CA ILE A 38 -7.03 11.47 6.20
C ILE A 38 -5.88 11.70 5.21
N LEU A 39 -5.57 12.94 4.81
CA LEU A 39 -4.45 13.19 3.89
C LEU A 39 -3.09 12.71 4.43
N GLU A 40 -2.78 12.94 5.72
CA GLU A 40 -1.52 12.44 6.33
C GLU A 40 -1.45 10.89 6.24
N SER A 41 -2.55 10.20 6.58
CA SER A 41 -2.62 8.75 6.47
C SER A 41 -2.45 8.24 5.03
N PHE A 42 -3.01 8.93 4.03
CA PHE A 42 -2.83 8.55 2.62
C PHE A 42 -1.41 8.84 2.11
N ASP A 43 -0.77 9.93 2.54
CA ASP A 43 0.64 10.22 2.23
C ASP A 43 1.59 9.14 2.79
N ILE A 44 1.41 8.75 4.06
CA ILE A 44 2.16 7.66 4.68
C ILE A 44 1.91 6.34 3.95
N LEU A 45 0.64 5.99 3.69
CA LEU A 45 0.28 4.72 3.03
C LEU A 45 0.81 4.64 1.60
N THR A 46 0.81 5.74 0.85
CA THR A 46 1.37 5.83 -0.50
C THR A 46 2.87 5.59 -0.47
N LYS A 47 3.62 6.33 0.36
CA LYS A 47 5.08 6.17 0.52
C LYS A 47 5.48 4.76 0.98
N LEU A 48 4.70 4.18 1.88
CA LEU A 48 4.90 2.81 2.33
C LEU A 48 4.69 1.79 1.20
N THR A 49 3.64 1.99 0.39
CA THR A 49 3.34 1.12 -0.76
C THR A 49 4.42 1.25 -1.83
N ASP A 50 4.86 2.47 -2.18
CA ASP A 50 6.00 2.71 -3.07
C ASP A 50 7.26 1.96 -2.60
N ALA A 51 7.62 2.07 -1.31
CA ALA A 51 8.80 1.42 -0.75
C ALA A 51 8.70 -0.12 -0.77
N VAL A 52 7.51 -0.66 -0.47
CA VAL A 52 7.21 -2.10 -0.51
C VAL A 52 7.29 -2.65 -1.92
N VAL A 53 6.70 -1.97 -2.90
CA VAL A 53 6.73 -2.37 -4.32
C VAL A 53 8.15 -2.31 -4.86
N ALA A 54 8.87 -1.21 -4.63
CA ALA A 54 10.26 -1.04 -5.08
C ALA A 54 11.25 -2.04 -4.45
N SER A 55 10.90 -2.60 -3.28
CA SER A 55 11.76 -3.53 -2.52
C SER A 55 11.20 -4.97 -2.47
N CYS A 56 10.17 -5.31 -3.24
CA CYS A 56 9.38 -6.52 -3.04
C CYS A 56 10.21 -7.82 -3.14
N GLU A 57 11.15 -7.90 -4.08
CA GLU A 57 12.12 -9.01 -4.17
C GLU A 57 13.04 -9.08 -2.95
N THR A 58 13.59 -7.93 -2.52
CA THR A 58 14.51 -7.82 -1.38
C THR A 58 13.82 -8.16 -0.05
N LEU A 59 12.53 -7.88 0.06
CA LEU A 59 11.66 -8.27 1.17
C LEU A 59 11.24 -9.76 1.10
N GLY A 60 11.56 -10.48 0.02
CA GLY A 60 11.13 -11.86 -0.19
C GLY A 60 9.65 -12.01 -0.57
N LEU A 61 8.95 -10.92 -0.89
CA LEU A 61 7.53 -10.92 -1.26
C LEU A 61 7.29 -11.56 -2.64
N ALA A 62 8.26 -11.49 -3.54
CA ALA A 62 8.25 -12.13 -4.87
C ALA A 62 8.97 -13.50 -4.93
N SER A 63 9.48 -14.03 -3.81
CA SER A 63 10.61 -14.99 -3.82
C SER A 63 10.26 -16.48 -4.02
N GLU A 64 8.99 -16.87 -4.05
CA GLU A 64 8.46 -18.24 -4.04
C GLU A 64 8.91 -19.18 -2.91
N LEU A 65 10.21 -19.46 -2.80
CA LEU A 65 10.77 -20.15 -1.64
C LEU A 65 10.56 -19.31 -0.37
N PRO A 66 10.09 -19.92 0.75
CA PRO A 66 9.89 -19.19 2.00
C PRO A 66 11.26 -18.80 2.60
N VAL A 67 11.59 -17.51 2.52
CA VAL A 67 12.83 -16.95 3.11
C VAL A 67 12.84 -17.05 4.65
N VAL A 68 11.65 -17.14 5.26
CA VAL A 68 11.44 -17.39 6.69
C VAL A 68 10.22 -18.32 6.83
N GLU A 69 10.34 -19.47 7.50
CA GLU A 69 9.25 -20.47 7.64
C GLU A 69 7.97 -19.92 8.28
N ALA A 70 8.09 -18.93 9.16
CA ALA A 70 6.94 -18.28 9.80
C ALA A 70 6.34 -17.13 8.96
N PHE A 71 6.96 -16.74 7.84
CA PHE A 71 6.51 -15.61 7.04
C PHE A 71 5.50 -16.05 5.97
N ARG A 72 4.34 -15.40 6.00
CA ARG A 72 3.18 -15.66 5.13
C ARG A 72 2.96 -14.47 4.21
N ARG A 73 3.43 -14.59 2.97
CA ARG A 73 3.37 -13.53 1.94
C ARG A 73 1.94 -13.08 1.67
N ASP A 74 1.04 -14.05 1.61
CA ASP A 74 -0.41 -13.87 1.55
C ASP A 74 -0.96 -13.00 2.69
N ASN A 75 -0.54 -13.23 3.93
CA ASN A 75 -0.95 -12.40 5.07
C ASN A 75 -0.41 -10.97 5.00
N PHE A 76 0.78 -10.77 4.43
CA PHE A 76 1.36 -9.44 4.22
C PHE A 76 0.53 -8.64 3.21
N TRP A 77 0.33 -9.19 2.01
CA TRP A 77 -0.42 -8.51 0.94
C TRP A 77 -1.87 -8.26 1.36
N GLN A 78 -2.54 -9.24 1.95
CA GLN A 78 -3.87 -9.03 2.55
C GLN A 78 -3.88 -7.91 3.61
N GLY A 79 -2.83 -7.77 4.42
CA GLY A 79 -2.72 -6.70 5.41
C GLY A 79 -2.63 -5.31 4.77
N LEU A 80 -1.81 -5.17 3.73
CA LEU A 80 -1.66 -3.93 2.95
C LEU A 80 -2.96 -3.58 2.21
N ASN A 81 -3.56 -4.54 1.50
CA ASN A 81 -4.79 -4.34 0.72
C ASN A 81 -5.98 -3.98 1.63
N LYS A 82 -6.14 -4.66 2.77
CA LYS A 82 -7.17 -4.33 3.77
C LYS A 82 -6.94 -2.95 4.40
N CYS A 83 -5.69 -2.50 4.53
CA CYS A 83 -5.38 -1.14 5.00
C CYS A 83 -5.84 -0.09 3.97
N TRP A 84 -5.54 -0.28 2.68
CA TRP A 84 -6.04 0.57 1.58
C TRP A 84 -7.56 0.64 1.55
N LEU A 85 -8.24 -0.50 1.52
CA LEU A 85 -9.70 -0.54 1.47
C LEU A 85 -10.34 0.12 2.71
N LEU A 86 -9.80 -0.08 3.91
CA LEU A 86 -10.33 0.56 5.11
C LEU A 86 -10.06 2.07 5.14
N ALA A 87 -8.91 2.53 4.64
CA ALA A 87 -8.63 3.95 4.49
C ALA A 87 -9.62 4.62 3.51
N LEU A 88 -9.87 3.98 2.35
CA LEU A 88 -10.79 4.46 1.32
C LEU A 88 -12.26 4.46 1.78
N GLN A 89 -12.67 3.49 2.61
CA GLN A 89 -14.01 3.48 3.23
C GLN A 89 -14.20 4.62 4.25
N ASN A 90 -13.13 5.17 4.83
CA ASN A 90 -13.18 6.15 5.92
C ASN A 90 -12.83 7.58 5.49
N VAL A 91 -12.71 7.87 4.19
CA VAL A 91 -12.30 9.20 3.68
C VAL A 91 -13.21 10.35 4.10
N GLN A 92 -14.48 10.07 4.42
CA GLN A 92 -15.44 11.07 4.92
C GLN A 92 -15.28 11.39 6.40
N ALA A 93 -14.41 10.68 7.14
CA ALA A 93 -14.11 10.91 8.55
C ALA A 93 -13.07 12.04 8.79
N ALA A 94 -12.68 12.77 7.74
CA ALA A 94 -11.77 13.91 7.83
C ALA A 94 -12.23 14.95 8.85
N ARG A 95 -11.35 15.34 9.79
CA ARG A 95 -11.69 16.29 10.86
C ARG A 95 -11.67 17.76 10.43
N SER A 96 -10.94 18.08 9.37
CA SER A 96 -10.80 19.43 8.80
C SER A 96 -11.06 19.41 7.29
N ASP A 97 -11.25 20.57 6.66
CA ASP A 97 -11.31 20.65 5.18
C ASP A 97 -9.93 20.47 4.53
N GLU A 98 -8.86 20.77 5.28
CA GLU A 98 -7.46 20.54 4.90
C GLU A 98 -7.16 19.04 4.81
N ASP A 99 -7.70 18.23 5.73
CA ASP A 99 -7.55 16.76 5.74
C ASP A 99 -8.34 16.03 4.64
N ARG A 100 -9.18 16.71 3.85
CA ARG A 100 -10.07 16.03 2.89
C ARG A 100 -9.32 15.60 1.63
N LEU A 101 -9.57 14.37 1.19
CA LEU A 101 -9.30 13.99 -0.19
C LEU A 101 -10.12 14.86 -1.15
N ARG A 102 -9.47 15.25 -2.24
CA ARG A 102 -9.99 16.08 -3.32
C ARG A 102 -9.81 15.31 -4.62
N GLU A 103 -10.41 15.78 -5.70
CA GLU A 103 -10.39 15.08 -6.99
C GLU A 103 -8.96 14.86 -7.51
N GLU A 104 -8.10 15.86 -7.40
CA GLU A 104 -6.69 15.78 -7.76
C GLU A 104 -5.92 14.73 -6.95
N HIS A 105 -6.23 14.58 -5.66
CA HIS A 105 -5.61 13.56 -4.81
C HIS A 105 -6.05 12.14 -5.23
N VAL A 106 -7.34 11.95 -5.53
CA VAL A 106 -7.87 10.63 -5.94
C VAL A 106 -7.35 10.22 -7.31
N VAL A 107 -7.28 11.15 -8.28
CA VAL A 107 -6.70 10.88 -9.60
C VAL A 107 -5.20 10.57 -9.48
N HIS A 108 -4.46 11.24 -8.59
CA HIS A 108 -3.07 10.88 -8.33
C HIS A 108 -2.92 9.47 -7.75
N LEU A 109 -3.76 9.10 -6.77
CA LEU A 109 -3.79 7.76 -6.19
C LEU A 109 -4.12 6.67 -7.22
N GLN A 110 -5.10 6.90 -8.12
CA GLN A 110 -5.42 5.95 -9.21
C GLN A 110 -4.20 5.70 -10.12
N ASN A 111 -3.47 6.75 -10.51
CA ASN A 111 -2.25 6.61 -11.31
C ASN A 111 -1.12 5.85 -10.57
N SER A 112 -1.01 6.03 -9.24
CA SER A 112 -0.05 5.28 -8.42
C SER A 112 -0.43 3.81 -8.29
N VAL A 113 -1.72 3.49 -8.12
CA VAL A 113 -2.24 2.11 -8.04
C VAL A 113 -1.95 1.32 -9.31
N VAL A 114 -2.21 1.88 -10.49
CA VAL A 114 -1.85 1.27 -11.78
C VAL A 114 -0.34 1.05 -11.88
N ARG A 115 0.48 2.07 -11.55
CA ARG A 115 1.95 1.95 -11.55
C ARG A 115 2.49 0.88 -10.60
N TRP A 116 1.82 0.65 -9.46
CA TRP A 116 2.20 -0.42 -8.54
C TRP A 116 1.81 -1.79 -9.07
N ALA A 117 0.63 -1.93 -9.69
CA ALA A 117 0.22 -3.16 -10.35
C ALA A 117 1.15 -3.52 -11.51
N ASP A 118 1.44 -2.58 -12.42
CA ASP A 118 2.40 -2.75 -13.52
C ASP A 118 3.78 -3.24 -13.03
N ALA A 119 4.26 -2.69 -11.90
CA ALA A 119 5.54 -3.07 -11.30
C ALA A 119 5.53 -4.45 -10.62
N LEU A 120 4.35 -4.91 -10.18
CA LEU A 120 4.14 -6.20 -9.49
C LEU A 120 3.75 -7.34 -10.45
N ASP A 121 3.20 -7.04 -11.62
CA ASP A 121 2.74 -8.02 -12.62
C ASP A 121 3.88 -8.94 -13.10
N GLN A 122 5.09 -8.39 -13.29
CA GLN A 122 6.29 -9.16 -13.64
C GLN A 122 6.66 -10.28 -12.63
N PHE A 123 6.15 -10.18 -11.40
CA PHE A 123 6.33 -11.15 -10.32
C PHE A 123 5.10 -12.04 -10.08
N GLY A 124 4.03 -11.87 -10.87
CA GLY A 124 2.73 -12.52 -10.64
C GLY A 124 1.98 -11.99 -9.40
N LEU A 125 2.39 -10.84 -8.86
CA LEU A 125 1.87 -10.28 -7.59
C LEU A 125 0.64 -9.38 -7.78
N VAL A 126 -0.17 -9.65 -8.80
CA VAL A 126 -1.48 -9.00 -9.06
C VAL A 126 -2.65 -9.99 -8.87
N ASP A 127 -2.37 -11.26 -8.53
CA ASP A 127 -3.38 -12.25 -8.17
C ASP A 127 -4.01 -11.95 -6.79
N TYR A 128 -5.35 -11.99 -6.70
CA TYR A 128 -6.14 -11.63 -5.53
C TYR A 128 -5.84 -12.46 -4.27
N GLU A 129 -5.33 -13.69 -4.38
CA GLU A 129 -4.98 -14.46 -3.17
C GLU A 129 -3.56 -14.18 -2.65
N MET A 130 -2.64 -13.77 -3.53
CA MET A 130 -1.20 -13.79 -3.29
C MET A 130 -0.50 -12.43 -3.43
N GLY A 131 -1.20 -11.40 -3.93
CA GLY A 131 -0.62 -10.11 -4.30
C GLY A 131 -1.52 -8.90 -4.04
N PHE A 132 -1.29 -7.83 -4.81
CA PHE A 132 -1.92 -6.53 -4.64
C PHE A 132 -3.32 -6.47 -5.28
N TRP A 133 -4.31 -5.99 -4.53
CA TRP A 133 -5.72 -5.96 -4.97
C TRP A 133 -6.02 -4.72 -5.81
N GLU A 134 -5.38 -4.58 -6.97
CA GLU A 134 -5.53 -3.42 -7.85
C GLU A 134 -7.01 -3.09 -8.11
N ALA A 135 -7.79 -4.07 -8.57
CA ALA A 135 -9.19 -3.87 -8.96
C ALA A 135 -10.07 -3.38 -7.79
N ASP A 136 -9.99 -4.01 -6.61
CA ASP A 136 -10.79 -3.62 -5.45
C ASP A 136 -10.41 -2.20 -4.96
N ILE A 137 -9.12 -1.87 -5.00
CA ILE A 137 -8.61 -0.55 -4.63
C ILE A 137 -9.04 0.51 -5.65
N MET A 138 -8.99 0.19 -6.95
CA MET A 138 -9.45 1.05 -8.04
C MET A 138 -10.95 1.30 -7.97
N ASP A 139 -11.78 0.27 -7.79
CA ASP A 139 -13.24 0.40 -7.63
C ASP A 139 -13.60 1.26 -6.40
N SER A 140 -12.84 1.10 -5.31
CA SER A 140 -13.00 1.90 -4.10
C SER A 140 -12.62 3.38 -4.32
N LEU A 141 -11.49 3.65 -4.99
CA LEU A 141 -11.10 5.01 -5.42
C LEU A 141 -12.15 5.64 -6.34
N ASP A 142 -12.70 4.86 -7.28
CA ASP A 142 -13.73 5.32 -8.22
C ASP A 142 -15.04 5.68 -7.51
N SER A 143 -15.40 4.93 -6.46
CA SER A 143 -16.52 5.25 -5.56
C SER A 143 -16.28 6.55 -4.78
N VAL A 144 -15.07 6.75 -4.25
CA VAL A 144 -14.67 8.01 -3.59
C VAL A 144 -14.74 9.20 -4.56
N LEU A 145 -14.23 9.05 -5.79
CA LEU A 145 -14.27 10.08 -6.82
C LEU A 145 -15.70 10.48 -7.21
N LYS A 146 -16.58 9.49 -7.37
CA LYS A 146 -18.03 9.69 -7.62
C LYS A 146 -18.69 10.45 -6.45
N SER A 147 -18.34 10.14 -5.21
CA SER A 147 -18.84 10.82 -4.00
C SER A 147 -18.41 12.30 -3.92
N ILE A 148 -17.13 12.60 -4.20
CA ILE A 148 -16.59 13.96 -4.25
C ILE A 148 -17.31 14.79 -5.32
N ARG A 149 -17.38 14.28 -6.55
CA ARG A 149 -18.04 14.95 -7.68
C ARG A 149 -19.54 15.18 -7.47
N THR A 150 -20.22 14.26 -6.78
CA THR A 150 -21.65 14.41 -6.44
C THR A 150 -21.84 15.51 -5.39
N THR A 151 -20.97 15.56 -4.38
CA THR A 151 -21.00 16.59 -3.32
C THR A 151 -20.80 18.00 -3.89
N LEU A 152 -19.93 18.15 -4.90
CA LEU A 152 -19.69 19.44 -5.58
C LEU A 152 -20.87 19.92 -6.43
N ARG A 153 -21.74 19.03 -6.92
CA ARG A 153 -22.94 19.39 -7.71
C ARG A 153 -24.13 19.84 -6.86
N GLN A 154 -24.04 19.75 -5.54
CA GLN A 154 -25.11 20.09 -4.59
C GLN A 154 -24.82 21.36 -3.78
N ARG A 155 -23.75 22.09 -4.12
CA ARG A 155 -23.32 23.36 -3.52
C ARG A 155 -23.32 24.47 -4.56
#